data_AF-A0A8S0WBU9-F1
#
_entry.id   AF-A0A8S0WBU9-F1
#
_cell.length_a   1.000
_cell.length_b   1.000
_cell.length_c   1.000
_cell.angle_alpha   90.00
_cell.angle_beta   90.00
_cell.angle_gamma   90.00
#
_symmetry.space_group_name_H-M   'P 1'
#
loop_
_entity.id
_entity.type
_entity.pdbx_description
1 polymer ?
#
loop_
_entity_poly.entity_id
_entity_poly.type
_entity_poly.pdbx_seq_one_letter_code
_entity_poly.pdbx_strand_id
1 'polypeptide(L)'
;MELRLVFRALRKISDWVVDGYYSETLVEGRDHVPVTGPLIIASTHHNDSIDVATLAVTIPHRRHLAFWAKSTLFNNPIMGSILSSSGAIPVRRNPNVTTTDPSSSSPSAKVSKEAEVTARAALFRESSKALADDQVLGVFPEGTSYTQASILQVMPGAAWAAVEYVRYARDNGDPSCANISEKGKEKEAEVSSSLRIVPVAIVYTDKTRYQSRVSVKYGDPIFVDLYAVELFVGDQDAAEKAVVKKITTEVERQLREMTINAPDWDTICAISMARSILWDDERNINLKDWVEISQRLVQMLIDAPELKEALARYYALLHYSETRHSILLSLLPLSAPLETLPPHAIPASAILIQPTIFILASFPLSLVRFFLFLPPLLLHFPGYVSGSLIGKLLAVPGEMESPAQFKAVGGGLGIAANIALAFGVLWKKGGLSTLPGFPKVEGVKHVLALVGTIYCSVWLLVKWHGLLVNANYRQLRRIITYRNLFRAFTSPLHRLTTAEVDVYVKPPLPALNAYLKKREESPVDHKPPKPIAAWKLVRHLLHARTVAVGALSEKLKAQNEQTLLGFLESRGAKVPV
;
A
#
# COMPACT_ATOMS: atom_id res chain seq x y z
N MET A 1 34.36 -3.17 1.73
CA MET A 1 33.81 -3.28 3.10
C MET A 1 32.73 -2.21 3.38
N GLU A 2 32.80 -1.03 2.76
CA GLU A 2 31.86 0.09 2.95
C GLU A 2 30.41 -0.14 2.43
N LEU A 3 30.23 -0.80 1.27
CA LEU A 3 28.89 -1.08 0.70
C LEU A 3 27.97 -1.86 1.65
N ARG A 4 28.53 -2.77 2.47
CA ARG A 4 27.76 -3.54 3.45
C ARG A 4 27.23 -2.68 4.59
N LEU A 5 27.90 -1.56 4.92
CA LEU A 5 27.53 -0.71 6.05
C LEU A 5 26.39 0.25 5.67
N VAL A 6 26.47 0.84 4.48
CA VAL A 6 25.36 1.64 3.91
C VAL A 6 24.12 0.77 3.72
N PHE A 7 24.27 -0.43 3.15
CA PHE A 7 23.15 -1.37 3.02
C PHE A 7 22.53 -1.73 4.38
N ARG A 8 23.34 -2.03 5.40
CA ARG A 8 22.85 -2.32 6.76
C ARG A 8 22.10 -1.12 7.35
N ALA A 9 22.59 0.10 7.13
CA ALA A 9 21.93 1.31 7.59
C ALA A 9 20.60 1.56 6.86
N LEU A 10 20.59 1.51 5.52
CA LEU A 10 19.39 1.63 4.70
C LEU A 10 18.35 0.59 5.06
N ARG A 11 18.77 -0.66 5.27
CA ARG A 11 17.89 -1.73 5.74
C ARG A 11 17.31 -1.44 7.11
N LYS A 12 18.13 -0.95 8.05
CA LYS A 12 17.63 -0.61 9.39
C LYS A 12 16.61 0.54 9.34
N ILE A 13 16.81 1.48 8.42
CA ILE A 13 15.83 2.52 8.12
C ILE A 13 14.56 1.88 7.54
N SER A 14 14.66 0.94 6.60
CA SER A 14 13.50 0.22 6.06
C SER A 14 12.74 -0.55 7.16
N ASP A 15 13.43 -1.23 8.09
CA ASP A 15 12.80 -1.89 9.25
C ASP A 15 11.95 -0.87 10.03
N TRP A 16 12.51 0.31 10.36
CA TRP A 16 11.78 1.36 11.07
C TRP A 16 10.62 1.96 10.26
N VAL A 17 10.80 2.09 8.95
CA VAL A 17 9.74 2.58 8.06
C VAL A 17 8.59 1.58 8.03
N VAL A 18 8.83 0.29 7.81
CA VAL A 18 7.78 -0.74 7.76
C VAL A 18 7.11 -0.89 9.13
N ASP A 19 7.87 -0.96 10.23
CA ASP A 19 7.34 -1.06 11.59
C ASP A 19 6.51 0.16 12.02
N GLY A 20 6.83 1.35 11.50
CA GLY A 20 6.09 2.57 11.78
C GLY A 20 4.90 2.78 10.82
N TYR A 21 5.09 2.47 9.54
CA TYR A 21 4.14 2.74 8.47
C TYR A 21 2.98 1.76 8.47
N TYR A 22 3.20 0.50 8.86
CA TYR A 22 2.15 -0.51 8.99
C TYR A 22 1.83 -0.81 10.45
N SER A 23 0.55 -1.06 10.74
CA SER A 23 0.12 -1.56 12.05
C SER A 23 0.27 -3.08 12.15
N GLU A 24 0.27 -3.78 11.02
CA GLU A 24 0.39 -5.23 10.94
C GLU A 24 0.97 -5.61 9.56
N THR A 25 1.95 -6.51 9.57
CA THR A 25 2.61 -7.06 8.37
C THR A 25 2.53 -8.58 8.44
N LEU A 26 1.73 -9.18 7.56
CA LEU A 26 1.67 -10.62 7.38
C LEU A 26 2.62 -11.04 6.25
N VAL A 27 3.41 -12.09 6.45
CA VAL A 27 4.30 -12.63 5.42
C VAL A 27 4.09 -14.13 5.30
N GLU A 28 3.71 -14.59 4.11
CA GLU A 28 3.41 -16.00 3.79
C GLU A 28 4.32 -16.52 2.68
N GLY A 29 4.50 -17.85 2.60
CA GLY A 29 5.33 -18.48 1.55
C GLY A 29 6.84 -18.27 1.73
N ARG A 30 7.30 -17.97 2.95
CA ARG A 30 8.73 -17.69 3.21
C ARG A 30 9.66 -18.83 2.77
N ASP A 31 9.17 -20.06 2.86
CA ASP A 31 9.93 -21.27 2.53
C ASP A 31 10.17 -21.43 1.01
N HIS A 32 9.48 -20.66 0.17
CA HIS A 32 9.66 -20.64 -1.28
C HIS A 32 10.90 -19.84 -1.71
N VAL A 33 11.47 -19.04 -0.81
CA VAL A 33 12.66 -18.24 -1.10
C VAL A 33 13.92 -19.01 -0.67
N PRO A 34 14.81 -19.37 -1.60
CA PRO A 34 16.03 -20.11 -1.25
C PRO A 34 17.03 -19.24 -0.46
N VAL A 35 17.77 -19.90 0.44
CA VAL A 35 18.80 -19.27 1.29
C VAL A 35 19.92 -18.64 0.45
N THR A 36 20.35 -19.33 -0.61
CA THR A 36 21.45 -18.96 -1.51
C THR A 36 21.04 -19.21 -2.97
N GLY A 37 21.90 -18.89 -3.93
CA GLY A 37 21.65 -19.13 -5.37
C GLY A 37 20.90 -17.99 -6.07
N PRO A 38 21.01 -17.86 -7.39
CA PRO A 38 20.39 -16.80 -8.17
C PRO A 38 18.85 -16.79 -8.02
N LEU A 39 18.27 -15.60 -7.78
CA LEU A 39 16.83 -15.45 -7.54
C LEU A 39 16.30 -14.17 -8.20
N ILE A 40 15.19 -14.29 -8.94
CA ILE A 40 14.39 -13.14 -9.39
C ILE A 40 13.12 -13.08 -8.56
N ILE A 41 12.86 -11.95 -7.92
CA ILE A 41 11.57 -11.64 -7.29
C ILE A 41 10.75 -10.79 -8.26
N ALA A 42 9.57 -11.28 -8.64
CA ALA A 42 8.64 -10.58 -9.52
C ALA A 42 7.43 -10.11 -8.71
N SER A 43 7.41 -8.84 -8.28
CA SER A 43 6.42 -8.34 -7.31
C SER A 43 5.36 -7.42 -7.92
N THR A 44 4.14 -7.42 -7.38
CA THR A 44 3.21 -6.31 -7.63
C THR A 44 3.77 -4.98 -7.18
N HIS A 45 3.32 -3.89 -7.82
CA HIS A 45 3.82 -2.54 -7.60
C HIS A 45 2.67 -1.53 -7.52
N HIS A 46 2.36 -1.13 -6.30
CA HIS A 46 1.15 -0.41 -5.95
C HIS A 46 1.41 0.84 -5.12
N ASN A 47 2.56 0.93 -4.45
CA ASN A 47 2.92 1.97 -3.50
C ASN A 47 4.39 2.39 -3.70
N ASP A 48 4.84 2.44 -4.95
CA ASP A 48 6.15 2.90 -5.42
C ASP A 48 7.32 2.57 -4.46
N SER A 49 7.91 3.58 -3.83
CA SER A 49 9.05 3.44 -2.93
C SER A 49 8.81 2.55 -1.70
N ILE A 50 7.58 2.48 -1.22
CA ILE A 50 7.22 1.69 -0.04
C ILE A 50 7.17 0.19 -0.37
N ASP A 51 6.85 -0.20 -1.61
CA ASP A 51 6.93 -1.61 -2.04
C ASP A 51 8.37 -2.12 -1.97
N VAL A 52 9.33 -1.29 -2.41
CA VAL A 52 10.77 -1.58 -2.35
C VAL A 52 11.22 -1.78 -0.91
N ALA A 53 10.84 -0.87 -0.01
CA ALA A 53 11.15 -0.98 1.42
C ALA A 53 10.50 -2.23 2.04
N THR A 54 9.24 -2.51 1.69
CA THR A 54 8.50 -3.68 2.16
C THR A 54 9.22 -4.96 1.78
N LEU A 55 9.56 -5.17 0.50
CA LEU A 55 10.29 -6.35 0.03
C LEU A 55 11.67 -6.48 0.69
N ALA A 56 12.40 -5.38 0.87
CA ALA A 56 13.71 -5.40 1.53
C ALA A 56 13.65 -5.87 3.00
N VAL A 57 12.52 -5.59 3.67
CA VAL A 57 12.28 -6.02 5.05
C VAL A 57 11.71 -7.44 5.11
N THR A 58 10.76 -7.78 4.25
CA THR A 58 10.02 -9.04 4.31
C THR A 58 10.72 -10.22 3.66
N ILE A 59 11.75 -9.99 2.82
CA ILE A 59 12.50 -11.08 2.18
C ILE A 59 13.09 -12.05 3.22
N PRO A 60 12.83 -13.36 3.08
CA PRO A 60 13.47 -14.40 3.89
C PRO A 60 14.99 -14.36 3.81
N HIS A 61 15.66 -14.86 4.85
CA HIS A 61 17.14 -14.93 4.97
C HIS A 61 17.88 -13.61 4.82
N ARG A 62 17.15 -12.49 4.77
CA ARG A 62 17.72 -11.16 4.67
C ARG A 62 18.62 -10.98 3.43
N ARG A 63 18.30 -11.63 2.31
CA ARG A 63 19.07 -11.52 1.06
C ARG A 63 19.07 -10.08 0.51
N HIS A 64 20.11 -9.74 -0.26
CA HIS A 64 20.28 -8.42 -0.86
C HIS A 64 19.48 -8.31 -2.17
N LEU A 65 18.57 -7.34 -2.27
CA LEU A 65 17.78 -7.09 -3.50
C LEU A 65 18.38 -5.96 -4.34
N ALA A 66 18.75 -6.27 -5.57
CA ALA A 66 19.06 -5.31 -6.61
C ALA A 66 17.78 -4.99 -7.41
N PHE A 67 17.23 -3.79 -7.24
CA PHE A 67 16.01 -3.38 -7.95
C PHE A 67 16.31 -2.65 -9.24
N TRP A 68 15.43 -2.81 -10.23
CA TRP A 68 15.41 -1.93 -11.40
C TRP A 68 14.82 -0.56 -11.06
N ALA A 69 15.66 0.48 -11.04
CA ALA A 69 15.28 1.83 -10.65
C ALA A 69 15.31 2.80 -11.84
N LYS A 70 14.36 3.74 -11.90
CA LYS A 70 14.26 4.72 -13.01
C LYS A 70 15.57 5.49 -13.15
N SER A 71 16.15 5.49 -14.36
CA SER A 71 17.47 6.10 -14.60
C SER A 71 17.55 7.58 -14.22
N THR A 72 16.44 8.33 -14.32
CA THR A 72 16.40 9.76 -13.93
C THR A 72 16.63 9.98 -12.44
N LEU A 73 16.38 8.99 -11.59
CA LEU A 73 16.65 9.09 -10.14
C LEU A 73 18.16 9.14 -9.83
N PHE A 74 18.99 8.60 -10.73
CA PHE A 74 20.45 8.62 -10.59
C PHE A 74 21.07 9.98 -10.96
N ASN A 75 20.32 10.89 -11.59
CA ASN A 75 20.81 12.22 -11.96
C ASN A 75 21.02 13.12 -10.73
N ASN A 76 20.32 12.85 -9.63
CA ASN A 76 20.57 13.55 -8.38
C ASN A 76 21.75 12.88 -7.66
N PRO A 77 22.83 13.61 -7.30
CA PRO A 77 24.05 13.01 -6.76
C PRO A 77 23.83 12.25 -5.44
N ILE A 78 22.93 12.74 -4.58
CA ILE A 78 22.63 12.10 -3.29
C ILE A 78 21.83 10.82 -3.53
N MET A 79 20.74 10.92 -4.31
CA MET A 79 19.88 9.77 -4.61
C MET A 79 20.62 8.71 -5.43
N GLY A 80 21.42 9.12 -6.41
CA GLY A 80 22.26 8.24 -7.22
C GLY A 80 23.28 7.48 -6.38
N SER A 81 23.95 8.16 -5.44
CA SER A 81 24.89 7.49 -4.52
C SER A 81 24.18 6.44 -3.65
N ILE A 82 22.99 6.75 -3.13
CA ILE A 82 22.18 5.81 -2.32
C ILE A 82 21.77 4.60 -3.17
N LEU A 83 21.20 4.83 -4.36
CA LEU A 83 20.73 3.78 -5.27
C LEU A 83 21.87 2.88 -5.75
N SER A 84 23.00 3.45 -6.15
CA SER A 84 24.19 2.68 -6.52
C SER A 84 24.74 1.88 -5.34
N SER A 85 24.75 2.46 -4.13
CA SER A 85 25.20 1.77 -2.92
C SER A 85 24.27 0.64 -2.48
N SER A 86 22.98 0.72 -2.82
CA SER A 86 22.01 -0.36 -2.60
C SER A 86 21.99 -1.41 -3.72
N GLY A 87 22.87 -1.29 -4.72
CA GLY A 87 22.91 -2.20 -5.87
C GLY A 87 21.72 -2.06 -6.83
N ALA A 88 21.04 -0.91 -6.86
CA ALA A 88 19.97 -0.68 -7.81
C ALA A 88 20.53 -0.54 -9.25
N ILE A 89 19.83 -1.15 -10.21
CA ILE A 89 20.24 -1.18 -11.62
C ILE A 89 19.39 -0.14 -12.40
N PRO A 90 20.01 0.81 -13.11
CA PRO A 90 19.28 1.85 -13.81
C PRO A 90 18.51 1.30 -15.01
N VAL A 91 17.21 1.58 -15.09
CA VAL A 91 16.33 1.24 -16.21
C VAL A 91 15.72 2.51 -16.82
N ARG A 92 15.73 2.58 -18.16
CA ARG A 92 15.00 3.61 -18.91
C ARG A 92 13.58 3.11 -19.19
N ARG A 93 12.59 3.92 -18.83
CA ARG A 93 11.17 3.67 -19.13
C ARG A 93 10.69 4.78 -20.07
N ASN A 94 10.19 4.41 -21.24
CA ASN A 94 9.60 5.38 -22.18
C ASN A 94 8.10 5.56 -21.85
N PRO A 95 7.62 6.80 -21.64
CA PRO A 95 6.19 7.06 -21.46
C PRO A 95 5.43 6.78 -22.76
N ASN A 96 4.21 6.23 -22.68
CA ASN A 96 3.37 5.91 -23.84
C ASN A 96 2.57 7.14 -24.34
N VAL A 97 3.16 8.34 -24.34
CA VAL A 97 2.41 9.58 -24.60
C VAL A 97 2.40 9.95 -26.09
N THR A 98 1.21 9.85 -26.69
CA THR A 98 0.76 10.58 -27.90
C THR A 98 -0.29 11.66 -27.55
N THR A 99 -0.21 12.29 -26.36
CA THR A 99 -1.11 13.39 -25.99
C THR A 99 -0.34 14.69 -25.74
N THR A 100 -0.68 15.69 -26.53
CA THR A 100 -0.42 17.13 -26.36
C THR A 100 -1.04 17.63 -25.06
N ASP A 101 -0.24 17.72 -23.98
CA ASP A 101 -0.59 18.47 -22.77
C ASP A 101 0.35 19.69 -22.61
N PRO A 102 -0.16 20.93 -22.68
CA PRO A 102 0.66 22.14 -22.67
C PRO A 102 1.28 22.50 -21.29
N SER A 103 1.12 21.65 -20.27
CA SER A 103 1.61 21.90 -18.91
C SER A 103 2.78 20.99 -18.47
N SER A 104 3.20 20.04 -19.31
CA SER A 104 4.43 19.26 -19.07
C SER A 104 5.62 19.93 -19.77
N SER A 105 6.32 20.80 -19.05
CA SER A 105 7.54 21.48 -19.52
C SER A 105 8.78 20.58 -19.54
N SER A 106 8.65 19.33 -19.96
CA SER A 106 9.78 18.46 -20.25
C SER A 106 9.62 17.90 -21.65
N PRO A 107 10.40 18.36 -22.64
CA PRO A 107 10.34 17.80 -23.97
C PRO A 107 10.83 16.35 -23.86
N SER A 108 9.93 15.39 -24.01
CA SER A 108 10.28 14.00 -24.23
C SER A 108 10.96 13.91 -25.60
N ALA A 109 12.27 14.20 -25.63
CA ALA A 109 13.10 13.97 -26.79
C ALA A 109 12.97 12.50 -27.18
N LYS A 110 12.52 12.23 -28.41
CA LYS A 110 12.50 10.87 -28.98
C LYS A 110 13.94 10.36 -28.96
N VAL A 111 14.24 9.46 -28.03
CA VAL A 111 15.52 8.77 -27.94
C VAL A 111 15.66 7.85 -29.16
N SER A 112 16.85 7.77 -29.76
CA SER A 112 17.09 6.90 -30.90
C SER A 112 16.92 5.43 -30.52
N LYS A 113 16.45 4.63 -31.49
CA LYS A 113 16.19 3.18 -31.30
C LYS A 113 17.44 2.43 -30.87
N GLU A 114 18.61 2.85 -31.36
CA GLU A 114 19.92 2.30 -31.04
C GLU A 114 20.31 2.54 -29.57
N ALA A 115 20.01 3.72 -29.03
CA ALA A 115 20.29 4.06 -27.64
C ALA A 115 19.38 3.28 -26.67
N GLU A 116 18.16 2.94 -27.08
CA GLU A 116 17.25 2.08 -26.32
C GLU A 116 17.75 0.63 -26.28
N VAL A 117 18.14 0.07 -27.44
CA VAL A 117 18.73 -1.28 -27.54
C VAL A 117 19.97 -1.39 -26.67
N THR A 118 20.88 -0.41 -26.75
CA THR A 118 22.12 -0.38 -25.96
C THR A 118 21.83 -0.33 -24.45
N ALA A 119 20.89 0.52 -24.02
CA ALA A 119 20.51 0.61 -22.62
C ALA A 119 19.87 -0.68 -22.09
N ARG A 120 19.05 -1.34 -22.92
CA ARG A 120 18.41 -2.62 -22.57
C ARG A 120 19.43 -3.75 -22.47
N ALA A 121 20.41 -3.81 -23.38
CA ALA A 121 21.51 -4.76 -23.30
C ALA A 121 22.36 -4.55 -22.02
N ALA A 122 22.65 -3.29 -21.67
CA ALA A 122 23.35 -2.98 -20.42
C ALA A 122 22.55 -3.40 -19.18
N LEU A 123 21.24 -3.14 -19.15
CA LEU A 123 20.35 -3.57 -18.05
C LEU A 123 20.42 -5.08 -17.81
N PHE A 124 20.27 -5.88 -18.87
CA PHE A 124 20.30 -7.34 -18.72
C PHE A 124 21.70 -7.84 -18.36
N ARG A 125 22.76 -7.29 -18.94
CA ARG A 125 24.13 -7.66 -18.57
C ARG A 125 24.41 -7.43 -17.08
N GLU A 126 24.05 -6.26 -16.54
CA GLU A 126 24.26 -5.98 -15.11
C GLU A 126 23.32 -6.83 -14.23
N SER A 127 22.12 -7.15 -14.72
CA SER A 127 21.21 -8.07 -14.02
C SER A 127 21.78 -9.50 -13.97
N SER A 128 22.36 -10.01 -15.07
CA SER A 128 22.96 -11.33 -15.12
C SER A 128 24.20 -11.43 -14.24
N LYS A 129 25.04 -10.39 -14.18
CA LYS A 129 26.16 -10.33 -13.22
C LYS A 129 25.69 -10.38 -11.77
N ALA A 130 24.67 -9.59 -11.42
CA ALA A 130 24.13 -9.60 -10.07
C ALA A 130 23.59 -10.99 -9.68
N LEU A 131 22.91 -11.67 -10.60
CA LEU A 131 22.43 -13.03 -10.39
C LEU A 131 23.59 -14.04 -10.24
N ALA A 132 24.65 -13.91 -11.04
CA ALA A 132 25.85 -14.75 -10.94
C ALA A 132 26.60 -14.57 -9.61
N ASP A 133 26.49 -13.39 -8.98
CA ASP A 133 27.01 -13.11 -7.64
C ASP A 133 26.06 -13.60 -6.51
N ASP A 134 25.14 -14.54 -6.78
CA ASP A 134 24.13 -15.05 -5.87
C ASP A 134 23.21 -13.96 -5.25
N GLN A 135 23.03 -12.84 -5.95
CA GLN A 135 22.13 -11.78 -5.50
C GLN A 135 20.69 -12.02 -5.93
N VAL A 136 19.78 -11.22 -5.36
CA VAL A 136 18.37 -11.26 -5.70
C VAL A 136 18.05 -10.09 -6.61
N LEU A 137 17.49 -10.36 -7.78
CA LEU A 137 16.99 -9.32 -8.68
C LEU A 137 15.52 -9.01 -8.37
N GLY A 138 15.24 -7.78 -7.95
CA GLY A 138 13.87 -7.30 -7.70
C GLY A 138 13.27 -6.63 -8.94
N VAL A 139 12.23 -7.22 -9.51
CA VAL A 139 11.54 -6.72 -10.70
C VAL A 139 10.05 -6.50 -10.39
N PHE A 140 9.52 -5.38 -10.84
CA PHE A 140 8.09 -5.08 -10.80
C PHE A 140 7.49 -5.26 -12.20
N PRO A 141 6.94 -6.43 -12.55
CA PRO A 141 6.53 -6.71 -13.92
C PRO A 141 5.36 -5.82 -14.38
N GLU A 142 4.64 -5.12 -13.51
CA GLU A 142 3.64 -4.13 -13.93
C GLU A 142 4.24 -2.94 -14.71
N GLY A 143 5.55 -2.69 -14.55
CA GLY A 143 6.30 -1.65 -15.26
C GLY A 143 6.08 -0.22 -14.76
N THR A 144 5.09 0.00 -13.90
CA THR A 144 4.72 1.27 -13.28
C THR A 144 3.94 1.00 -12.00
N SER A 145 3.95 1.94 -11.04
CA SER A 145 3.08 1.88 -9.88
C SER A 145 1.75 2.56 -10.20
N TYR A 146 0.64 1.90 -9.90
CA TYR A 146 -0.69 2.50 -10.06
C TYR A 146 -1.67 1.91 -9.06
N THR A 147 -2.79 2.60 -8.90
CA THR A 147 -3.95 2.06 -8.19
C THR A 147 -5.11 1.88 -9.15
N GLN A 148 -5.50 0.62 -9.35
CA GLN A 148 -6.58 0.20 -10.24
C GLN A 148 -7.33 -0.98 -9.61
N ALA A 149 -8.44 -1.38 -10.24
CA ALA A 149 -9.31 -2.45 -9.74
C ALA A 149 -8.70 -3.86 -9.81
N SER A 150 -7.73 -4.05 -10.69
CA SER A 150 -7.02 -5.30 -10.93
C SER A 150 -5.63 -5.03 -11.49
N ILE A 151 -4.83 -6.09 -11.64
CA ILE A 151 -3.58 -6.02 -12.40
C ILE A 151 -3.91 -5.81 -13.88
N LEU A 152 -3.53 -4.67 -14.44
CA LEU A 152 -3.85 -4.29 -15.82
C LEU A 152 -2.84 -4.84 -16.85
N GLN A 153 -1.58 -5.00 -16.45
CA GLN A 153 -0.53 -5.47 -17.34
C GLN A 153 0.60 -6.18 -16.57
N VAL A 154 1.20 -7.18 -17.22
CA VAL A 154 2.43 -7.84 -16.76
C VAL A 154 3.43 -7.83 -17.94
N MET A 155 4.53 -7.12 -17.74
CA MET A 155 5.60 -6.96 -18.72
C MET A 155 6.58 -8.14 -18.65
N PRO A 156 7.16 -8.53 -19.79
CA PRO A 156 8.03 -9.70 -19.87
C PRO A 156 9.45 -9.47 -19.31
N GLY A 157 9.72 -8.34 -18.63
CA GLY A 157 11.07 -7.94 -18.22
C GLY A 157 11.75 -8.96 -17.30
N ALA A 158 11.01 -9.50 -16.31
CA ALA A 158 11.53 -10.53 -15.41
C ALA A 158 11.87 -11.82 -16.15
N ALA A 159 11.01 -12.25 -17.09
CA ALA A 159 11.24 -13.43 -17.92
C ALA A 159 12.43 -13.25 -18.87
N TRP A 160 12.58 -12.07 -19.48
CA TRP A 160 13.77 -11.73 -20.28
C TRP A 160 15.04 -11.77 -19.45
N ALA A 161 15.04 -11.19 -18.24
CA ALA A 161 16.21 -11.23 -17.36
C ALA A 161 16.60 -12.68 -17.01
N ALA A 162 15.62 -13.55 -16.84
CA ALA A 162 15.87 -14.97 -16.59
C ALA A 162 16.50 -15.68 -17.80
N VAL A 163 15.93 -15.50 -19.00
CA VAL A 163 16.47 -16.09 -20.24
C VAL A 163 17.89 -15.58 -20.53
N GLU A 164 18.13 -14.28 -20.39
CA GLU A 164 19.46 -13.68 -20.55
C GLU A 164 20.47 -14.19 -19.52
N TYR A 165 20.05 -14.44 -18.28
CA TYR A 165 20.91 -15.06 -17.28
C TYR A 165 21.29 -16.50 -17.66
N VAL A 166 20.34 -17.32 -18.14
CA VAL A 166 20.64 -18.69 -18.58
C VAL A 166 21.69 -18.70 -19.69
N ARG A 167 21.60 -17.77 -20.63
CA ARG A 167 22.63 -17.58 -21.67
C ARG A 167 23.97 -17.17 -21.08
N TYR A 168 23.96 -16.14 -20.23
CA TYR A 168 25.16 -15.66 -19.56
C TYR A 168 25.88 -16.75 -18.76
N ALA A 169 25.14 -17.57 -18.02
CA ALA A 169 25.70 -18.66 -17.22
C ALA A 169 26.32 -19.75 -18.12
N ARG A 170 25.64 -20.10 -19.23
CA ARG A 170 26.17 -21.03 -20.24
C ARG A 170 27.46 -20.52 -20.88
N ASP A 171 27.48 -19.25 -21.31
CA ASP A 171 28.62 -18.66 -22.01
C ASP A 171 29.86 -18.52 -21.10
N ASN A 172 29.66 -18.36 -19.79
CA ASN A 172 30.74 -18.28 -18.80
C ASN A 172 31.11 -19.65 -18.18
N GLY A 173 30.54 -20.75 -18.68
CA GLY A 173 30.89 -22.10 -18.23
C GLY A 173 30.48 -22.42 -16.79
N ASP A 174 29.44 -21.76 -16.27
CA ASP A 174 28.97 -21.99 -14.91
C ASP A 174 28.40 -23.42 -14.77
N PRO A 175 28.99 -24.29 -13.92
CA PRO A 175 28.54 -25.66 -13.72
C PRO A 175 27.10 -25.76 -13.20
N SER A 176 26.53 -24.68 -12.63
CA SER A 176 25.14 -24.61 -12.17
C SER A 176 24.10 -24.78 -13.28
N CYS A 177 24.45 -24.39 -14.52
CA CYS A 177 23.62 -24.52 -15.72
C CYS A 177 24.14 -25.57 -16.72
N ALA A 178 25.37 -26.08 -16.53
CA ALA A 178 26.00 -27.05 -17.43
C ALA A 178 25.37 -28.47 -17.36
N ASN A 179 24.64 -28.79 -16.28
CA ASN A 179 24.02 -30.11 -16.08
C ASN A 179 22.59 -30.22 -16.65
N ILE A 180 22.17 -29.30 -17.53
CA ILE A 180 20.92 -29.42 -18.29
C ILE A 180 21.14 -30.42 -19.45
N SER A 181 21.43 -31.68 -19.12
CA SER A 181 21.57 -32.79 -20.07
C SER A 181 20.66 -33.93 -19.63
N GLU A 182 19.58 -34.11 -20.40
CA GLU A 182 18.81 -35.34 -20.71
C GLU A 182 18.47 -36.41 -19.65
N LYS A 183 18.78 -36.27 -18.36
CA LYS A 183 18.32 -37.23 -17.35
C LYS A 183 17.01 -36.78 -16.72
N GLY A 184 15.94 -37.22 -17.35
CA GLY A 184 14.61 -37.23 -16.77
C GLY A 184 14.58 -38.04 -15.47
N LYS A 185 13.68 -37.59 -14.57
CA LYS A 185 13.15 -38.31 -13.40
C LYS A 185 14.20 -38.93 -12.48
N GLU A 186 14.42 -38.27 -11.34
CA GLU A 186 14.68 -38.82 -9.99
C GLU A 186 15.73 -38.00 -9.24
N LYS A 187 15.24 -37.10 -8.38
CA LYS A 187 15.71 -36.75 -7.01
C LYS A 187 15.52 -35.26 -6.73
N GLU A 188 14.49 -34.96 -5.93
CA GLU A 188 14.11 -33.64 -5.41
C GLU A 188 15.12 -33.03 -4.41
N ALA A 189 16.34 -33.55 -4.28
CA ALA A 189 17.26 -33.21 -3.18
C ALA A 189 18.53 -32.41 -3.58
N GLU A 190 18.85 -32.24 -4.86
CA GLU A 190 20.06 -31.50 -5.29
C GLU A 190 19.80 -30.57 -6.49
N VAL A 191 18.82 -29.67 -6.37
CA VAL A 191 18.68 -28.49 -7.25
C VAL A 191 19.17 -27.26 -6.49
N SER A 192 20.46 -27.28 -6.10
CA SER A 192 21.05 -26.25 -5.24
C SER A 192 21.55 -25.00 -6.00
N SER A 193 21.38 -24.92 -7.33
CA SER A 193 22.00 -23.85 -8.12
C SER A 193 21.21 -23.36 -9.34
N SER A 194 19.94 -23.79 -9.55
CA SER A 194 19.15 -23.28 -10.68
C SER A 194 18.46 -21.96 -10.36
N LEU A 195 18.45 -21.04 -11.32
CA LEU A 195 17.74 -19.75 -11.23
C LEU A 195 16.25 -20.01 -10.98
N ARG A 196 15.71 -19.33 -9.96
CA ARG A 196 14.28 -19.35 -9.63
C ARG A 196 13.68 -17.98 -9.82
N ILE A 197 12.43 -17.93 -10.29
CA ILE A 197 11.59 -16.73 -10.26
C ILE A 197 10.51 -16.96 -9.21
N VAL A 198 10.42 -16.07 -8.21
CA VAL A 198 9.36 -16.13 -7.19
C VAL A 198 8.44 -14.93 -7.40
N PRO A 199 7.19 -15.16 -7.84
CA PRO A 199 6.16 -14.12 -7.86
C PRO A 199 5.83 -13.67 -6.44
N VAL A 200 5.66 -12.38 -6.21
CA VAL A 200 5.34 -11.83 -4.88
C VAL A 200 4.14 -10.90 -4.97
N ALA A 201 3.11 -11.19 -4.20
CA ALA A 201 1.95 -10.32 -4.08
C ALA A 201 2.08 -9.45 -2.84
N ILE A 202 2.08 -8.12 -3.02
CA ILE A 202 1.94 -7.14 -1.94
C ILE A 202 0.51 -6.61 -1.98
N VAL A 203 -0.28 -6.93 -0.96
CA VAL A 203 -1.68 -6.52 -0.84
C VAL A 203 -1.86 -5.60 0.35
N TYR A 204 -2.40 -4.41 0.08
CA TYR A 204 -2.69 -3.40 1.10
C TYR A 204 -4.16 -3.42 1.48
N THR A 205 -4.46 -3.27 2.77
CA THR A 205 -5.84 -3.05 3.19
C THR A 205 -6.34 -1.64 2.85
N ASP A 206 -5.45 -0.64 2.99
CA ASP A 206 -5.70 0.76 2.64
C ASP A 206 -4.36 1.45 2.31
N LYS A 207 -4.16 1.82 1.04
CA LYS A 207 -2.91 2.44 0.56
C LYS A 207 -2.79 3.91 0.97
N THR A 208 -3.91 4.58 1.21
CA THR A 208 -3.96 6.03 1.47
C THR A 208 -3.60 6.39 2.91
N ARG A 209 -3.46 5.37 3.77
CA ARG A 209 -3.47 5.54 5.22
C ARG A 209 -2.19 5.03 5.86
N TYR A 210 -1.58 5.90 6.66
CA TYR A 210 -0.54 5.52 7.62
C TYR A 210 -1.10 4.60 8.72
N GLN A 211 -0.33 3.58 9.11
CA GLN A 211 -0.77 2.47 9.96
C GLN A 211 -1.92 1.65 9.36
N SER A 212 -1.97 1.54 8.02
CA SER A 212 -2.71 0.46 7.38
C SER A 212 -2.01 -0.88 7.61
N ARG A 213 -2.51 -1.93 6.97
CA ARG A 213 -1.95 -3.28 7.09
C ARG A 213 -1.54 -3.79 5.72
N VAL A 214 -0.53 -4.65 5.69
CA VAL A 214 0.01 -5.23 4.47
C VAL A 214 0.15 -6.74 4.60
N SER A 215 -0.22 -7.46 3.55
CA SER A 215 0.07 -8.87 3.37
C SER A 215 1.08 -9.03 2.23
N VAL A 216 2.16 -9.76 2.49
CA VAL A 216 3.18 -10.12 1.49
C VAL A 216 3.18 -11.63 1.34
N LYS A 217 2.81 -12.11 0.16
CA LYS A 217 2.77 -13.55 -0.14
C LYS A 217 3.80 -13.88 -1.22
N TYR A 218 4.74 -14.74 -0.88
CA TYR A 218 5.68 -15.35 -1.83
C TYR A 218 5.00 -16.56 -2.48
N GLY A 219 4.83 -16.51 -3.80
CA GLY A 219 4.22 -17.56 -4.60
C GLY A 219 5.14 -18.76 -4.80
N ASP A 220 4.66 -19.74 -5.55
CA ASP A 220 5.41 -20.96 -5.83
C ASP A 220 6.60 -20.64 -6.76
N PRO A 221 7.80 -21.17 -6.47
CA PRO A 221 8.99 -20.87 -7.27
C PRO A 221 8.85 -21.45 -8.68
N ILE A 222 9.03 -20.59 -9.68
CA ILE A 222 9.13 -20.98 -11.08
C ILE A 222 10.59 -21.31 -11.37
N PHE A 223 10.87 -22.58 -11.64
CA PHE A 223 12.21 -23.05 -11.95
C PHE A 223 12.51 -22.84 -13.43
N VAL A 224 13.56 -22.05 -13.73
CA VAL A 224 13.85 -21.60 -15.10
C VAL A 224 14.49 -22.70 -15.95
N ASP A 225 15.17 -23.65 -15.30
CA ASP A 225 15.75 -24.86 -15.91
C ASP A 225 14.71 -25.70 -16.70
N LEU A 226 13.47 -25.78 -16.21
CA LEU A 226 12.36 -26.47 -16.89
C LEU A 226 12.07 -25.88 -18.29
N TYR A 227 12.40 -24.60 -18.50
CA TYR A 227 12.20 -23.91 -19.77
C TYR A 227 13.50 -23.80 -20.58
N ALA A 228 14.65 -24.02 -19.95
CA ALA A 228 15.96 -23.79 -20.56
C ALA A 228 16.27 -24.77 -21.70
N VAL A 229 15.72 -25.99 -21.65
CA VAL A 229 15.87 -26.98 -22.74
C VAL A 229 15.25 -26.45 -24.04
N GLU A 230 14.12 -25.76 -23.96
CA GLU A 230 13.43 -25.22 -25.14
C GLU A 230 14.17 -24.02 -25.75
N LEU A 231 14.98 -23.29 -24.98
CA LEU A 231 15.68 -22.08 -25.44
C LEU A 231 16.70 -22.36 -26.56
N PHE A 232 17.21 -23.59 -26.64
CA PHE A 232 18.29 -23.95 -27.56
C PHE A 232 17.86 -24.89 -28.69
N VAL A 233 16.55 -25.07 -28.88
CA VAL A 233 15.97 -25.94 -29.92
C VAL A 233 15.31 -25.09 -31.00
N GLY A 234 15.73 -25.26 -32.26
CA GLY A 234 15.12 -24.59 -33.41
C GLY A 234 15.59 -23.15 -33.63
N ASP A 235 14.69 -22.29 -34.12
CA ASP A 235 14.97 -20.86 -34.32
C ASP A 235 15.08 -20.15 -32.96
N GLN A 236 16.28 -19.62 -32.68
CA GLN A 236 16.63 -19.02 -31.39
C GLN A 236 15.69 -17.86 -31.01
N ASP A 237 15.42 -16.95 -31.95
CA ASP A 237 14.58 -15.78 -31.69
C ASP A 237 13.12 -16.17 -31.39
N ALA A 238 12.63 -17.24 -32.03
CA ALA A 238 11.29 -17.74 -31.82
C ALA A 238 11.18 -18.51 -30.50
N ALA A 239 12.17 -19.35 -30.19
CA ALA A 239 12.25 -20.11 -28.94
C ALA A 239 12.32 -19.18 -27.73
N GLU A 240 13.17 -18.14 -27.76
CA GLU A 240 13.27 -17.14 -26.70
C GLU A 240 11.92 -16.47 -26.42
N LYS A 241 11.26 -15.98 -27.47
CA LYS A 241 9.94 -15.31 -27.32
C LYS A 241 8.88 -16.26 -26.77
N ALA A 242 8.90 -17.54 -27.17
CA ALA A 242 7.97 -18.54 -26.68
C ALA A 242 8.18 -18.83 -25.19
N VAL A 243 9.43 -19.05 -24.77
CA VAL A 243 9.78 -19.28 -23.35
C VAL A 243 9.46 -18.06 -22.49
N VAL A 244 9.85 -16.87 -22.94
CA VAL A 244 9.53 -15.61 -22.26
C VAL A 244 8.03 -15.47 -22.05
N LYS A 245 7.22 -15.78 -23.08
CA LYS A 245 5.76 -15.75 -22.99
C LYS A 245 5.24 -16.74 -21.96
N LYS A 246 5.71 -17.99 -21.96
CA LYS A 246 5.31 -19.01 -20.97
C LYS A 246 5.59 -18.57 -19.53
N ILE A 247 6.81 -18.11 -19.26
CA ILE A 247 7.22 -17.62 -17.93
C ILE A 247 6.39 -16.40 -17.53
N THR A 248 6.19 -15.45 -18.44
CA THR A 248 5.40 -14.24 -18.15
C THR A 248 3.95 -14.58 -17.81
N THR A 249 3.32 -15.50 -18.55
CA THR A 249 1.96 -15.97 -18.27
C THR A 249 1.87 -16.63 -16.89
N GLU A 250 2.87 -17.44 -16.51
CA GLU A 250 2.87 -18.10 -15.20
C GLU A 250 3.06 -17.10 -14.05
N VAL A 251 3.95 -16.13 -14.21
CA VAL A 251 4.09 -15.00 -13.26
C VAL A 251 2.78 -14.24 -13.14
N GLU A 252 2.12 -13.90 -14.26
CA GLU A 252 0.84 -13.20 -14.26
C GLU A 252 -0.26 -13.99 -13.56
N ARG A 253 -0.36 -15.29 -13.83
CA ARG A 253 -1.34 -16.20 -13.21
C ARG A 253 -1.20 -16.18 -11.69
N GLN A 254 0.01 -16.41 -11.16
CA GLN A 254 0.24 -16.42 -9.73
C GLN A 254 -0.01 -15.05 -9.08
N LEU A 255 0.44 -13.95 -9.71
CA LEU A 255 0.17 -12.61 -9.18
C LEU A 255 -1.33 -12.31 -9.09
N ARG A 256 -2.12 -12.71 -10.10
CA ARG A 256 -3.59 -12.54 -10.08
C ARG A 256 -4.27 -13.37 -9.00
N GLU A 257 -3.84 -14.63 -8.81
CA GLU A 257 -4.40 -15.52 -7.78
C GLU A 257 -4.12 -15.04 -6.35
N MET A 258 -2.96 -14.42 -6.12
CA MET A 258 -2.54 -13.94 -4.80
C MET A 258 -2.99 -12.49 -4.50
N THR A 259 -3.61 -11.80 -5.45
CA THR A 259 -4.08 -10.41 -5.29
C THR A 259 -5.59 -10.30 -5.43
N ILE A 260 -6.13 -9.12 -5.14
CA ILE A 260 -7.55 -8.80 -5.31
C ILE A 260 -7.73 -8.23 -6.72
N ASN A 261 -8.58 -8.86 -7.53
CA ASN A 261 -8.82 -8.48 -8.91
C ASN A 261 -10.33 -8.34 -9.14
N ALA A 262 -10.78 -7.11 -9.32
CA ALA A 262 -12.17 -6.79 -9.61
C ALA A 262 -12.33 -6.29 -11.06
N PRO A 263 -13.53 -6.44 -11.66
CA PRO A 263 -13.79 -6.02 -13.04
C PRO A 263 -13.77 -4.50 -13.22
N ASP A 264 -14.13 -3.73 -12.20
CA ASP A 264 -14.24 -2.28 -12.27
C ASP A 264 -13.96 -1.61 -10.91
N TRP A 265 -13.74 -0.29 -10.94
CA TRP A 265 -13.42 0.50 -9.75
C TRP A 265 -14.55 0.55 -8.72
N ASP A 266 -15.80 0.59 -9.19
CA ASP A 266 -16.98 0.60 -8.32
C ASP A 266 -17.07 -0.69 -7.51
N THR A 267 -16.66 -1.82 -8.08
CA THR A 267 -16.59 -3.11 -7.40
C THR A 267 -15.57 -3.09 -6.26
N ILE A 268 -14.38 -2.50 -6.44
CA ILE A 268 -13.41 -2.33 -5.35
C ILE A 268 -13.96 -1.47 -4.21
N CYS A 269 -14.66 -0.38 -4.56
CA CYS A 269 -15.29 0.49 -3.57
C CYS A 269 -16.43 -0.24 -2.83
N ALA A 270 -17.23 -1.02 -3.56
CA ALA A 270 -18.32 -1.82 -3.02
C ALA A 270 -17.84 -2.93 -2.08
N ILE A 271 -16.78 -3.68 -2.43
CA ILE A 271 -16.22 -4.70 -1.51
C ILE A 271 -15.66 -4.07 -0.23
N SER A 272 -15.05 -2.88 -0.32
CA SER A 272 -14.57 -2.19 0.88
C SER A 272 -15.73 -1.82 1.79
N MET A 273 -16.86 -1.43 1.21
CA MET A 273 -18.08 -1.16 1.97
C MET A 273 -18.68 -2.43 2.58
N ALA A 274 -18.78 -3.51 1.81
CA ALA A 274 -19.28 -4.79 2.29
C ALA A 274 -18.46 -5.31 3.48
N ARG A 275 -17.12 -5.28 3.37
CA ARG A 275 -16.22 -5.65 4.48
C ARG A 275 -16.41 -4.74 5.70
N SER A 276 -16.55 -3.44 5.49
CA SER A 276 -16.77 -2.48 6.58
C SER A 276 -18.09 -2.73 7.31
N ILE A 277 -19.14 -3.11 6.59
CA ILE A 277 -20.46 -3.43 7.17
C ILE A 277 -20.39 -4.76 7.93
N LEU A 278 -19.85 -5.81 7.30
CA LEU A 278 -19.85 -7.16 7.85
C LEU A 278 -18.92 -7.32 9.06
N TRP A 279 -17.86 -6.53 9.18
CA TRP A 279 -16.92 -6.63 10.30
C TRP A 279 -16.95 -5.41 11.23
N ASP A 280 -17.91 -4.49 11.07
CA ASP A 280 -18.00 -3.15 11.68
C ASP A 280 -16.84 -2.19 11.31
N ASP A 281 -15.62 -2.73 11.16
CA ASP A 281 -14.39 -2.10 10.74
C ASP A 281 -13.53 -3.17 10.05
N GLU A 282 -13.05 -2.89 8.84
CA GLU A 282 -12.24 -3.84 8.05
C GLU A 282 -11.00 -4.35 8.80
N ARG A 283 -10.52 -3.60 9.81
CA ARG A 283 -9.40 -4.01 10.68
C ARG A 283 -9.68 -5.26 11.51
N ASN A 284 -10.94 -5.64 11.67
CA ASN A 284 -11.33 -6.85 12.40
C ASN A 284 -11.20 -8.12 11.52
N ILE A 285 -10.94 -7.97 10.22
CA ILE A 285 -10.67 -9.10 9.32
C ILE A 285 -9.22 -9.58 9.53
N ASN A 286 -9.02 -10.87 9.72
CA ASN A 286 -7.69 -11.48 9.76
C ASN A 286 -6.99 -11.29 8.40
N LEU A 287 -5.75 -10.80 8.40
CA LEU A 287 -5.00 -10.56 7.15
C LEU A 287 -4.82 -11.80 6.28
N LYS A 288 -4.77 -12.99 6.88
CA LYS A 288 -4.64 -14.25 6.14
C LYS A 288 -5.85 -14.52 5.25
N ASP A 289 -7.03 -14.13 5.70
CA ASP A 289 -8.29 -14.36 4.99
C ASP A 289 -8.67 -13.17 4.09
N TRP A 290 -7.90 -12.07 4.12
CA TRP A 290 -8.23 -10.79 3.48
C TRP A 290 -8.46 -10.93 1.97
N VAL A 291 -7.54 -11.58 1.26
CA VAL A 291 -7.62 -11.76 -0.20
C VAL A 291 -8.78 -12.69 -0.56
N GLU A 292 -8.92 -13.82 0.15
CA GLU A 292 -9.97 -14.81 -0.12
C GLU A 292 -11.37 -14.23 0.11
N ILE A 293 -11.60 -13.56 1.26
CA ILE A 293 -12.86 -12.86 1.55
C ILE A 293 -13.16 -11.84 0.46
N SER A 294 -12.17 -11.05 0.06
CA SER A 294 -12.35 -10.00 -0.94
C SER A 294 -12.74 -10.58 -2.29
N GLN A 295 -12.07 -11.64 -2.75
CA GLN A 295 -12.35 -12.27 -4.04
C GLN A 295 -13.72 -12.97 -4.07
N ARG A 296 -14.13 -13.61 -2.98
CA ARG A 296 -15.50 -14.17 -2.87
C ARG A 296 -16.58 -13.08 -2.90
N LEU A 297 -16.33 -11.95 -2.25
CA LEU A 297 -17.23 -10.78 -2.33
C LEU A 297 -17.26 -10.17 -3.74
N VAL A 298 -16.13 -10.11 -4.46
CA VAL A 298 -16.10 -9.70 -5.86
C VAL A 298 -17.03 -10.59 -6.68
N GLN A 299 -16.90 -11.92 -6.57
CA GLN A 299 -17.75 -12.86 -7.31
C GLN A 299 -19.24 -12.63 -7.03
N MET A 300 -19.62 -12.44 -5.77
CA MET A 300 -21.00 -12.14 -5.39
C MET A 300 -21.54 -10.85 -6.03
N LEU A 301 -20.71 -9.81 -6.12
CA LEU A 301 -21.11 -8.49 -6.65
C LEU A 301 -21.17 -8.46 -8.18
N ILE A 302 -20.42 -9.33 -8.88
CA ILE A 302 -20.56 -9.52 -10.33
C ILE A 302 -21.99 -9.96 -10.65
N ASP A 303 -22.54 -10.88 -9.86
CA ASP A 303 -23.88 -11.43 -10.02
C ASP A 303 -24.98 -10.59 -9.35
N ALA A 304 -24.66 -9.39 -8.86
CA ALA A 304 -25.57 -8.51 -8.12
C ALA A 304 -25.30 -7.02 -8.37
N PRO A 305 -25.62 -6.51 -9.58
CA PRO A 305 -25.32 -5.13 -9.96
C PRO A 305 -26.02 -4.08 -9.08
N GLU A 306 -27.25 -4.33 -8.63
CA GLU A 306 -28.00 -3.40 -7.76
C GLU A 306 -27.35 -3.27 -6.38
N LEU A 307 -26.87 -4.39 -5.82
CA LEU A 307 -26.11 -4.39 -4.57
C LEU A 307 -24.78 -3.65 -4.73
N LYS A 308 -24.08 -3.88 -5.85
CA LYS A 308 -22.84 -3.18 -6.18
C LYS A 308 -23.07 -1.66 -6.20
N GLU A 309 -24.12 -1.20 -6.88
CA GLU A 309 -24.46 0.22 -6.98
C GLU A 309 -24.79 0.82 -5.60
N ALA A 310 -25.59 0.12 -4.78
CA ALA A 310 -25.95 0.57 -3.43
C ALA A 310 -24.70 0.73 -2.53
N LEU A 311 -23.79 -0.25 -2.55
CA LEU A 311 -22.55 -0.23 -1.78
C LEU A 311 -21.58 0.85 -2.27
N ALA A 312 -21.41 0.99 -3.59
CA ALA A 312 -20.56 2.02 -4.20
C ALA A 312 -21.07 3.43 -3.90
N ARG A 313 -22.40 3.65 -3.99
CA ARG A 313 -23.06 4.90 -3.58
C ARG A 313 -22.78 5.24 -2.12
N TYR A 314 -22.91 4.25 -1.23
CA TYR A 314 -22.66 4.46 0.19
C TYR A 314 -21.17 4.79 0.44
N TYR A 315 -20.26 4.12 -0.25
CA TYR A 315 -18.82 4.42 -0.21
C TYR A 315 -18.53 5.86 -0.66
N ALA A 316 -19.07 6.29 -1.80
CA ALA A 316 -18.88 7.64 -2.32
C ALA A 316 -19.34 8.72 -1.34
N LEU A 317 -20.54 8.55 -0.76
CA LEU A 317 -21.07 9.50 0.22
C LEU A 317 -20.24 9.53 1.51
N LEU A 318 -19.67 8.41 1.95
CA LEU A 318 -18.73 8.39 3.08
C LEU A 318 -17.44 9.16 2.75
N HIS A 319 -16.91 8.98 1.54
CA HIS A 319 -15.73 9.69 1.06
C HIS A 319 -15.95 11.21 1.07
N TYR A 320 -16.99 11.71 0.40
CA TYR A 320 -17.26 13.15 0.29
C TYR A 320 -17.78 13.79 1.59
N SER A 321 -18.32 12.99 2.52
CA SER A 321 -18.67 13.47 3.87
C SER A 321 -17.52 13.38 4.89
N GLU A 322 -16.33 12.97 4.44
CA GLU A 322 -15.12 12.78 5.25
C GLU A 322 -15.36 11.92 6.51
N THR A 323 -16.26 10.95 6.41
CA THR A 323 -16.68 10.07 7.51
C THR A 323 -16.35 8.62 7.18
N ARG A 324 -16.35 7.75 8.19
CA ARG A 324 -16.14 6.30 8.04
C ARG A 324 -17.33 5.54 8.56
N HIS A 325 -17.59 4.38 7.96
CA HIS A 325 -18.64 3.47 8.45
C HIS A 325 -18.46 3.17 9.94
N SER A 326 -17.27 2.73 10.38
CA SER A 326 -17.02 2.37 11.78
C SER A 326 -17.20 3.53 12.77
N ILE A 327 -16.90 4.77 12.36
CA ILE A 327 -17.12 5.96 13.18
C ILE A 327 -18.62 6.28 13.27
N LEU A 328 -19.31 6.24 12.14
CA LEU A 328 -20.75 6.49 12.06
C LEU A 328 -21.53 5.43 12.86
N LEU A 329 -21.18 4.15 12.70
CA LEU A 329 -21.74 3.02 13.44
C LEU A 329 -21.54 3.18 14.95
N SER A 330 -20.37 3.67 15.40
CA SER A 330 -20.11 3.90 16.83
C SER A 330 -20.95 5.01 17.46
N LEU A 331 -21.46 5.96 16.65
CA LEU A 331 -22.33 7.04 17.11
C LEU A 331 -23.81 6.69 16.95
N LEU A 332 -24.14 6.04 15.85
CA LEU A 332 -25.50 5.67 15.45
C LEU A 332 -25.50 4.20 15.01
N PRO A 333 -25.68 3.25 15.94
CA PRO A 333 -25.85 1.84 15.62
C PRO A 333 -27.01 1.59 14.67
N LEU A 334 -26.93 0.52 13.89
CA LEU A 334 -28.04 0.08 13.04
C LEU A 334 -29.21 -0.29 13.95
N SER A 335 -30.36 0.38 13.80
CA SER A 335 -31.57 0.14 14.59
C SER A 335 -32.77 0.12 13.65
N ALA A 336 -33.56 -0.95 13.70
CA ALA A 336 -34.69 -1.23 12.81
C ALA A 336 -35.69 -0.06 12.58
N PRO A 337 -36.04 0.82 13.55
CA PRO A 337 -37.05 1.86 13.34
C PRO A 337 -36.67 2.97 12.35
N LEU A 338 -35.37 3.13 12.07
CA LEU A 338 -34.84 4.19 11.21
C LEU A 338 -34.82 3.81 9.72
N GLU A 339 -35.03 2.54 9.41
CA GLU A 339 -34.80 1.98 8.08
C GLU A 339 -36.00 2.17 7.13
N THR A 340 -37.20 2.34 7.68
CA THR A 340 -38.46 2.44 6.91
C THR A 340 -38.87 3.88 6.59
N LEU A 341 -38.22 4.88 7.17
CA LEU A 341 -38.55 6.29 6.99
C LEU A 341 -37.73 6.92 5.86
N PRO A 342 -38.34 7.72 4.97
CA PRO A 342 -37.57 8.45 3.99
C PRO A 342 -36.64 9.48 4.68
N PRO A 343 -35.49 9.83 4.08
CA PRO A 343 -34.44 10.64 4.74
C PRO A 343 -34.90 12.02 5.25
N HIS A 344 -36.04 12.52 4.77
CA HIS A 344 -36.62 13.79 5.21
C HIS A 344 -37.60 13.67 6.39
N ALA A 345 -38.08 12.46 6.71
CA ALA A 345 -39.06 12.20 7.77
C ALA A 345 -38.45 11.73 9.10
N ILE A 346 -37.12 11.53 9.15
CA ILE A 346 -36.43 11.10 10.37
C ILE A 346 -36.37 12.27 11.36
N PRO A 347 -36.96 12.15 12.57
CA PRO A 347 -36.93 13.21 13.56
C PRO A 347 -35.51 13.41 14.11
N ALA A 348 -35.12 14.67 14.31
CA ALA A 348 -33.79 15.02 14.81
C ALA A 348 -33.48 14.37 16.17
N SER A 349 -34.49 14.22 17.03
CA SER A 349 -34.37 13.56 18.33
C SER A 349 -33.92 12.10 18.20
N ALA A 350 -34.49 11.33 17.26
CA ALA A 350 -34.12 9.93 17.05
C ALA A 350 -32.66 9.76 16.60
N ILE A 351 -32.11 10.74 15.88
CA ILE A 351 -30.72 10.68 15.37
C ILE A 351 -29.71 11.25 16.36
N LEU A 352 -30.06 12.27 17.15
CA LEU A 352 -29.09 13.03 17.93
C LEU A 352 -28.96 12.59 19.39
N ILE A 353 -29.97 11.94 19.98
CA ILE A 353 -29.93 11.54 21.41
C ILE A 353 -28.73 10.63 21.68
N GLN A 354 -28.63 9.51 20.97
CA GLN A 354 -27.59 8.51 21.23
C GLN A 354 -26.16 9.03 20.95
N PRO A 355 -25.86 9.68 19.81
CA PRO A 355 -24.56 10.32 19.62
C PRO A 355 -24.22 11.36 20.70
N THR A 356 -25.20 12.15 21.16
CA THR A 356 -24.98 13.16 22.21
C THR A 356 -24.61 12.49 23.54
N ILE A 357 -25.36 11.46 23.95
CA ILE A 357 -25.04 10.67 25.15
C ILE A 357 -23.65 10.07 25.03
N PHE A 358 -23.30 9.49 23.88
CA PHE A 358 -21.99 8.89 23.65
C PHE A 358 -20.84 9.91 23.78
N ILE A 359 -20.98 11.10 23.18
CA ILE A 359 -19.96 12.15 23.25
C ILE A 359 -19.81 12.67 24.69
N LEU A 360 -20.92 12.92 25.40
CA LEU A 360 -20.89 13.36 26.79
C LEU A 360 -20.27 12.31 27.72
N ALA A 361 -20.64 11.04 27.58
CA ALA A 361 -20.09 9.95 28.37
C ALA A 361 -18.59 9.72 28.11
N SER A 362 -18.14 9.92 26.87
CA SER A 362 -16.72 9.74 26.51
C SER A 362 -15.83 10.96 26.80
N PHE A 363 -16.41 12.11 27.16
CA PHE A 363 -15.68 13.36 27.34
C PHE A 363 -14.63 13.33 28.47
N PRO A 364 -14.95 12.89 29.71
CA PRO A 364 -13.98 12.92 30.81
C PRO A 364 -12.72 12.08 30.52
N LEU A 365 -12.91 10.86 30.03
CA LEU A 365 -11.81 9.96 29.67
C LEU A 365 -10.99 10.52 28.50
N SER A 366 -11.64 11.18 27.53
CA SER A 366 -10.96 11.82 26.41
C SER A 366 -10.09 13.00 26.86
N LEU A 367 -10.55 13.77 27.85
CA LEU A 367 -9.80 14.88 28.43
C LEU A 367 -8.54 14.38 29.16
N VAL A 368 -8.67 13.36 30.01
CA VAL A 368 -7.52 12.72 30.68
C VAL A 368 -6.50 12.20 29.66
N ARG A 369 -6.98 11.47 28.65
CA ARG A 369 -6.11 10.96 27.57
C ARG A 369 -5.43 12.06 26.77
N PHE A 370 -6.08 13.19 26.55
CA PHE A 370 -5.50 14.33 25.85
C PHE A 370 -4.31 14.90 26.63
N PHE A 371 -4.47 15.12 27.94
CA PHE A 371 -3.37 15.61 28.78
C PHE A 371 -2.22 14.62 28.87
N LEU A 372 -2.50 13.31 29.00
CA LEU A 372 -1.48 12.27 28.93
C LEU A 372 -0.78 12.18 27.56
N PHE A 373 -1.41 12.65 26.50
CA PHE A 373 -0.84 12.67 25.16
C PHE A 373 0.01 13.92 24.87
N LEU A 374 -0.04 14.94 25.73
CA LEU A 374 0.65 16.20 25.49
C LEU A 374 2.18 16.04 25.37
N PRO A 375 2.89 15.29 26.24
CA PRO A 375 4.33 15.09 26.10
C PRO A 375 4.76 14.45 24.77
N PRO A 376 4.21 13.28 24.35
CA PRO A 376 4.55 12.72 23.04
C PRO A 376 4.07 13.59 21.87
N LEU A 377 2.96 14.32 22.03
CA LEU A 377 2.46 15.26 21.01
C LEU A 377 3.47 16.38 20.76
N LEU A 378 4.10 16.96 21.79
CA LEU A 378 5.10 18.02 21.62
C LEU A 378 6.32 17.54 20.83
N LEU A 379 6.76 16.30 21.04
CA LEU A 379 7.83 15.70 20.25
C LEU A 379 7.44 15.58 18.77
N HIS A 380 6.21 15.13 18.49
CA HIS A 380 5.72 14.83 17.13
C HIS A 380 5.11 16.04 16.41
N PHE A 381 4.83 17.14 17.12
CA PHE A 381 4.11 18.29 16.57
C PHE A 381 4.79 18.90 15.34
N PRO A 382 6.11 19.17 15.33
CA PRO A 382 6.79 19.61 14.12
C PRO A 382 6.65 18.62 12.96
N GLY A 383 6.67 17.31 13.25
CA GLY A 383 6.42 16.25 12.26
C GLY A 383 5.02 16.31 11.65
N TYR A 384 3.97 16.58 12.43
CA TYR A 384 2.63 16.75 11.88
C TYR A 384 2.52 17.95 10.93
N VAL A 385 3.18 19.05 11.28
CA VAL A 385 3.20 20.27 10.46
C VAL A 385 4.00 20.04 9.18
N SER A 386 5.25 19.58 9.30
CA SER A 386 6.13 19.33 8.15
C SER A 386 5.59 18.23 7.24
N GLY A 387 5.05 17.16 7.80
CA GLY A 387 4.41 16.08 7.04
C GLY A 387 3.20 16.60 6.25
N SER A 388 2.33 17.41 6.88
CA SER A 388 1.19 17.99 6.18
C SER A 388 1.62 18.99 5.09
N LEU A 389 2.71 19.73 5.28
CA LEU A 389 3.21 20.69 4.30
C LEU A 389 3.85 19.98 3.11
N ILE A 390 4.78 19.06 3.37
CA ILE A 390 5.50 18.30 2.35
C ILE A 390 4.53 17.43 1.54
N GLY A 391 3.56 16.79 2.20
CA GLY A 391 2.51 16.04 1.52
C GLY A 391 1.56 16.89 0.67
N LYS A 392 1.50 18.21 0.86
CA LYS A 392 0.75 19.12 -0.03
C LYS A 392 1.62 19.66 -1.17
N LEU A 393 2.91 19.86 -0.92
CA LEU A 393 3.84 20.45 -1.89
C LEU A 393 4.37 19.44 -2.92
N LEU A 394 4.63 18.20 -2.49
CA LEU A 394 5.32 17.20 -3.32
C LEU A 394 4.42 16.06 -3.80
N ALA A 395 3.23 15.88 -3.22
CA ALA A 395 2.34 14.81 -3.66
C ALA A 395 1.76 15.13 -5.04
N VAL A 396 1.81 14.14 -5.94
CA VAL A 396 1.19 14.24 -7.26
C VAL A 396 -0.34 14.27 -7.08
N PRO A 397 -1.04 15.28 -7.62
CA PRO A 397 -2.49 15.35 -7.54
C PRO A 397 -3.15 14.11 -8.17
N GLY A 398 -4.05 13.46 -7.43
CA GLY A 398 -4.81 12.30 -7.88
C GLY A 398 -4.16 10.94 -7.61
N GLU A 399 -2.87 10.88 -7.30
CA GLU A 399 -2.23 9.66 -6.81
C GLU A 399 -2.60 9.41 -5.34
N MET A 400 -3.04 8.19 -5.02
CA MET A 400 -3.53 7.84 -3.68
C MET A 400 -2.38 7.58 -2.69
N GLU A 401 -1.26 7.09 -3.22
CA GLU A 401 -0.06 6.69 -2.50
C GLU A 401 0.81 7.89 -2.08
N SER A 402 1.02 8.83 -3.02
CA SER A 402 1.93 9.97 -2.88
C SER A 402 1.70 10.79 -1.60
N PRO A 403 0.46 11.21 -1.24
CA PRO A 403 0.23 11.99 -0.03
C PRO A 403 0.65 11.30 1.26
N ALA A 404 0.44 9.98 1.38
CA ALA A 404 0.80 9.24 2.59
C ALA A 404 2.32 9.06 2.72
N GLN A 405 2.99 8.75 1.60
CA GLN A 405 4.45 8.63 1.54
C GLN A 405 5.14 9.94 1.94
N PHE A 406 4.78 11.05 1.28
CA PHE A 406 5.39 12.34 1.54
C PHE A 406 5.07 12.90 2.93
N LYS A 407 3.89 12.57 3.50
CA LYS A 407 3.59 12.86 4.91
C LYS A 407 4.49 12.08 5.86
N ALA A 408 4.77 10.81 5.58
CA ALA A 408 5.67 10.01 6.41
C ALA A 408 7.10 10.55 6.36
N VAL A 409 7.62 10.84 5.16
CA VAL A 409 8.94 11.44 4.96
C VAL A 409 9.03 12.80 5.66
N GLY A 410 8.08 13.69 5.38
CA GLY A 410 8.05 15.02 5.99
C GLY A 410 7.89 14.97 7.50
N GLY A 411 7.09 14.03 8.01
CA GLY A 411 6.92 13.80 9.44
C GLY A 411 8.21 13.34 10.13
N GLY A 412 8.92 12.39 9.53
CA GLY A 412 10.22 11.94 10.01
C GLY A 412 11.25 13.06 10.09
N LEU A 413 11.34 13.90 9.03
CA LEU A 413 12.24 15.06 9.01
C LEU A 413 11.89 16.09 10.11
N GLY A 414 10.60 16.36 10.31
CA GLY A 414 10.16 17.29 11.36
C GLY A 414 10.49 16.79 12.78
N ILE A 415 10.30 15.50 13.03
CA ILE A 415 10.68 14.87 14.31
C ILE A 415 12.20 14.92 14.50
N ALA A 416 12.98 14.57 13.47
CA ALA A 416 14.43 14.61 13.52
C ALA A 416 14.97 16.02 13.81
N ALA A 417 14.41 17.04 13.15
CA ALA A 417 14.76 18.44 13.40
C ALA A 417 14.44 18.86 14.85
N ASN A 418 13.30 18.40 15.39
CA ASN A 418 12.92 18.68 16.78
C ASN A 418 13.88 18.02 17.78
N ILE A 419 14.30 16.78 17.53
CA ILE A 419 15.29 16.07 18.34
C ILE A 419 16.65 16.79 18.28
N ALA A 420 17.10 17.20 17.09
CA ALA A 420 18.35 17.92 16.90
C ALA A 420 18.35 19.28 17.63
N LEU A 421 17.23 20.01 17.58
CA LEU A 421 17.05 21.26 18.31
C LEU A 421 17.11 21.03 19.83
N ALA A 422 16.40 20.03 20.34
CA ALA A 422 16.41 19.68 21.76
C ALA A 422 17.83 19.28 22.23
N PHE A 423 18.54 18.49 21.42
CA PHE A 423 19.95 18.13 21.66
C PHE A 423 20.83 19.38 21.72
N GLY A 424 20.74 20.28 20.73
CA GLY A 424 21.54 21.51 20.69
C GLY A 424 21.30 22.43 21.90
N VAL A 425 20.04 22.55 22.35
CA VAL A 425 19.69 23.32 23.55
C VAL A 425 20.26 22.69 24.81
N LEU A 426 20.16 21.36 24.97
CA LEU A 426 20.74 20.64 26.11
C LEU A 426 22.27 20.75 26.14
N TRP A 427 22.91 20.61 24.97
CA TRP A 427 24.35 20.76 24.83
C TRP A 427 24.82 22.16 25.26
N LYS A 428 24.13 23.21 24.81
CA LYS A 428 24.44 24.60 25.18
C LYS A 428 24.26 24.88 26.69
N LYS A 429 23.37 24.15 27.37
CA LYS A 429 23.11 24.27 28.81
C LYS A 429 23.98 23.35 29.69
N GLY A 430 25.10 22.83 29.19
CA GLY A 430 26.01 21.99 29.98
C GLY A 430 25.70 20.48 29.94
N GLY A 431 24.90 20.03 28.96
CA GLY A 431 24.61 18.62 28.74
C GLY A 431 23.74 17.99 29.83
N LEU A 432 23.85 16.67 29.99
CA LEU A 432 23.06 15.90 30.97
C LEU A 432 23.45 16.21 32.43
N SER A 433 24.58 16.86 32.65
CA SER A 433 25.14 17.15 33.98
C SER A 433 24.36 18.21 34.77
N THR A 434 23.48 18.96 34.10
CA THR A 434 22.56 19.93 34.73
C THR A 434 21.19 19.33 35.06
N LEU A 435 20.92 18.09 34.67
CA LEU A 435 19.70 17.37 35.02
C LEU A 435 19.91 16.59 36.33
N PRO A 436 18.97 16.72 37.31
CA PRO A 436 19.08 16.01 38.57
C PRO A 436 19.05 14.48 38.36
N GLY A 437 20.01 13.77 38.97
CA GLY A 437 20.09 12.30 38.92
C GLY A 437 21.09 11.71 37.94
N PHE A 438 21.79 12.51 37.13
CA PHE A 438 22.81 12.01 36.20
C PHE A 438 24.25 12.19 36.73
N PRO A 439 25.10 11.14 36.69
CA PRO A 439 26.47 11.23 37.15
C PRO A 439 27.31 12.16 36.25
N LYS A 440 28.27 12.87 36.84
CA LYS A 440 29.30 13.62 36.08
C LYS A 440 30.25 12.62 35.44
N VAL A 441 29.95 12.24 34.20
CA VAL A 441 30.80 11.40 33.36
C VAL A 441 31.58 12.30 32.41
N GLU A 442 32.88 12.07 32.23
CA GLU A 442 33.73 12.86 31.33
C GLU A 442 34.09 12.09 30.04
N GLY A 443 34.48 12.84 29.00
CA GLY A 443 34.98 12.31 27.74
C GLY A 443 33.94 11.51 26.92
N VAL A 444 34.41 10.46 26.23
CA VAL A 444 33.57 9.63 25.31
C VAL A 444 32.39 8.99 26.02
N LYS A 445 32.55 8.62 27.31
CA LYS A 445 31.48 8.04 28.12
C LYS A 445 30.33 9.03 28.35
N HIS A 446 30.62 10.34 28.44
CA HIS A 446 29.59 11.39 28.53
C HIS A 446 28.73 11.44 27.27
N VAL A 447 29.38 11.42 26.10
CA VAL A 447 28.72 11.46 24.79
C VAL A 447 27.85 10.22 24.59
N LEU A 448 28.37 9.03 24.91
CA LEU A 448 27.62 7.78 24.82
C LEU A 448 26.41 7.76 25.77
N ALA A 449 26.56 8.23 27.01
CA ALA A 449 25.46 8.32 27.96
C ALA A 449 24.37 9.31 27.49
N LEU A 450 24.77 10.47 26.95
CA LEU A 450 23.85 11.46 26.39
C LEU A 450 23.08 10.91 25.18
N VAL A 451 23.79 10.31 24.22
CA VAL A 451 23.18 9.71 23.02
C VAL A 451 22.25 8.56 23.40
N GLY A 452 22.68 7.67 24.31
CA GLY A 452 21.86 6.57 24.80
C GLY A 452 20.60 7.05 25.53
N THR A 453 20.72 8.05 26.40
CA THR A 453 19.57 8.62 27.12
C THR A 453 18.57 9.26 26.18
N ILE A 454 19.03 10.02 25.19
CA ILE A 454 18.17 10.64 24.18
C ILE A 454 17.50 9.58 23.32
N TYR A 455 18.25 8.58 22.88
CA TYR A 455 17.68 7.46 22.14
C TYR A 455 16.58 6.74 22.93
N CYS A 456 16.83 6.37 24.18
CA CYS A 456 15.84 5.72 25.05
C CYS A 456 14.62 6.63 25.31
N SER A 457 14.83 7.93 25.53
CA SER A 457 13.75 8.90 25.77
C SER A 457 12.88 9.10 24.54
N VAL A 458 13.50 9.26 23.36
CA VAL A 458 12.78 9.34 22.09
C VAL A 458 12.02 8.05 21.81
N TRP A 459 12.67 6.90 22.00
CA TRP A 459 12.03 5.59 21.83
C TRP A 459 10.80 5.42 22.74
N LEU A 460 10.91 5.80 24.01
CA LEU A 460 9.80 5.79 24.97
C LEU A 460 8.67 6.72 24.51
N LEU A 461 8.98 7.95 24.10
CA LEU A 461 7.99 8.92 23.62
C LEU A 461 7.30 8.47 22.32
N VAL A 462 8.02 7.81 21.40
CA VAL A 462 7.46 7.22 20.18
C VAL A 462 6.51 6.06 20.53
N LYS A 463 6.89 5.19 21.47
CA LYS A 463 6.00 4.11 21.93
C LYS A 463 4.77 4.66 22.66
N TRP A 464 4.95 5.65 23.53
CA TRP A 464 3.85 6.34 24.22
C TRP A 464 2.91 7.02 23.22
N HIS A 465 3.46 7.68 22.21
CA HIS A 465 2.68 8.24 21.11
C HIS A 465 1.80 7.19 20.43
N GLY A 466 2.41 6.06 20.02
CA GLY A 466 1.71 4.96 19.34
C GLY A 466 0.55 4.38 20.15
N LEU A 467 0.68 4.29 21.48
CA LEU A 467 -0.38 3.80 22.36
C LEU A 467 -1.63 4.68 22.37
N LEU A 468 -1.48 6.00 22.27
CA LEU A 468 -2.58 6.95 22.46
C LEU A 468 -3.10 7.58 21.16
N VAL A 469 -2.25 7.70 20.13
CA VAL A 469 -2.57 8.44 18.89
C VAL A 469 -3.83 7.91 18.20
N ASN A 470 -3.98 6.58 18.08
CA ASN A 470 -5.13 5.98 17.41
C ASN A 470 -6.44 6.17 18.18
N ALA A 471 -6.39 6.11 19.50
CA ALA A 471 -7.55 6.36 20.34
C ALA A 471 -7.97 7.83 20.26
N ASN A 472 -7.01 8.75 20.31
CA ASN A 472 -7.25 10.20 20.21
C ASN A 472 -7.77 10.59 18.82
N TYR A 473 -7.19 10.02 17.76
CA TYR A 473 -7.64 10.23 16.39
C TYR A 473 -9.08 9.74 16.18
N ARG A 474 -9.44 8.55 16.68
CA ARG A 474 -10.82 8.04 16.62
C ARG A 474 -11.79 8.96 17.35
N GLN A 475 -11.43 9.47 18.52
CA GLN A 475 -12.28 10.39 19.27
C GLN A 475 -12.46 11.72 18.54
N LEU A 476 -11.39 12.29 17.97
CA LEU A 476 -11.48 13.50 17.16
C LEU A 476 -12.41 13.30 15.95
N ARG A 477 -12.29 12.16 15.26
CA ARG A 477 -13.20 11.81 14.15
C ARG A 477 -14.66 11.69 14.60
N ARG A 478 -14.92 11.08 15.77
CA ARG A 478 -16.27 11.02 16.35
C ARG A 478 -16.85 12.42 16.62
N ILE A 479 -16.06 13.33 17.17
CA ILE A 479 -16.49 14.72 17.43
C ILE A 479 -16.82 15.45 16.11
N ILE A 480 -15.98 15.28 15.08
CA ILE A 480 -16.20 15.88 13.76
C ILE A 480 -17.47 15.32 13.11
N THR A 481 -17.66 14.00 13.13
CA THR A 481 -18.87 13.36 12.59
C THR A 481 -20.11 13.75 13.38
N TYR A 482 -20.04 13.82 14.71
CA TYR A 482 -21.12 14.32 15.57
C TYR A 482 -21.51 15.76 15.21
N ARG A 483 -20.52 16.65 15.04
CA ARG A 483 -20.76 18.04 14.59
C ARG A 483 -21.49 18.08 13.24
N ASN A 484 -21.12 17.19 12.32
CA ASN A 484 -21.77 17.11 11.01
C ASN A 484 -23.22 16.58 11.12
N LEU A 485 -23.47 15.55 11.95
CA LEU A 485 -24.81 15.06 12.29
C LEU A 485 -25.66 16.16 12.90
N PHE A 486 -25.15 16.82 13.94
CA PHE A 486 -25.84 17.92 14.62
C PHE A 486 -26.27 19.00 13.62
N ARG A 487 -25.33 19.51 12.82
CA ARG A 487 -25.64 20.54 11.80
C ARG A 487 -26.65 20.08 10.75
N ALA A 488 -26.58 18.83 10.30
CA ALA A 488 -27.51 18.29 9.30
C ALA A 488 -28.97 18.19 9.78
N PHE A 489 -29.18 18.06 11.10
CA PHE A 489 -30.50 17.87 11.70
C PHE A 489 -31.02 19.09 12.48
N THR A 490 -30.17 20.06 12.82
CA THR A 490 -30.58 21.32 13.46
C THR A 490 -30.61 22.53 12.53
N SER A 491 -29.90 22.48 11.38
CA SER A 491 -29.90 23.59 10.43
C SER A 491 -31.20 23.63 9.59
N PRO A 492 -31.89 24.78 9.52
CA PRO A 492 -33.07 24.98 8.66
C PRO A 492 -32.72 25.22 7.18
N LEU A 493 -31.43 25.25 6.79
CA LEU A 493 -30.98 25.77 5.49
C LEU A 493 -30.58 24.70 4.46
N HIS A 494 -31.06 24.93 3.23
CA HIS A 494 -30.76 24.33 1.91
C HIS A 494 -30.45 22.83 1.89
N ARG A 495 -31.52 22.03 1.74
CA ARG A 495 -31.43 20.61 1.38
C ARG A 495 -31.00 20.52 -0.07
N LEU A 496 -30.00 19.67 -0.35
CA LEU A 496 -29.60 19.39 -1.72
C LEU A 496 -30.72 18.62 -2.44
N THR A 497 -30.96 18.98 -3.68
CA THR A 497 -31.82 18.20 -4.60
C THR A 497 -31.13 16.89 -4.98
N THR A 498 -31.88 15.91 -5.48
CA THR A 498 -31.31 14.64 -5.96
C THR A 498 -30.27 14.87 -7.08
N ALA A 499 -30.56 15.78 -8.01
CA ALA A 499 -29.64 16.14 -9.09
C ALA A 499 -28.32 16.74 -8.58
N GLU A 500 -28.33 17.54 -7.51
CA GLU A 500 -27.11 18.08 -6.91
C GLU A 500 -26.29 17.01 -6.18
N VAL A 501 -26.95 15.97 -5.66
CA VAL A 501 -26.30 14.87 -4.93
C VAL A 501 -25.69 13.85 -5.89
N ASP A 502 -26.25 13.65 -7.08
CA ASP A 502 -25.82 12.61 -8.03
C ASP A 502 -24.33 12.69 -8.39
N VAL A 503 -23.73 13.88 -8.38
CA VAL A 503 -22.28 14.04 -8.63
C VAL A 503 -21.40 13.46 -7.50
N TYR A 504 -21.95 13.32 -6.28
CA TYR A 504 -21.26 12.75 -5.10
C TYR A 504 -21.65 11.30 -4.82
N VAL A 505 -22.45 10.69 -5.69
CA VAL A 505 -22.90 9.29 -5.58
C VAL A 505 -21.91 8.32 -6.24
N LYS A 506 -21.01 8.82 -7.09
CA LYS A 506 -19.97 8.01 -7.73
C LYS A 506 -18.65 8.07 -6.94
N PRO A 507 -17.99 6.93 -6.70
CA PRO A 507 -16.67 6.92 -6.09
C PRO A 507 -15.67 7.78 -6.89
N PRO A 508 -14.72 8.46 -6.22
CA PRO A 508 -13.65 9.16 -6.92
C PRO A 508 -12.81 8.13 -7.70
N LEU A 509 -12.57 8.41 -8.98
CA LEU A 509 -11.73 7.56 -9.83
C LEU A 509 -10.25 7.75 -9.50
N PRO A 510 -9.42 6.69 -9.68
CA PRO A 510 -7.98 6.81 -9.50
C PRO A 510 -7.35 7.68 -10.61
N ALA A 511 -6.17 8.25 -10.35
CA ALA A 511 -5.44 8.99 -11.37
C ALA A 511 -5.05 8.12 -12.58
N LEU A 512 -5.04 8.75 -13.76
CA LEU A 512 -4.59 8.14 -14.99
C LEU A 512 -3.06 7.94 -14.97
N ASN A 513 -2.59 6.76 -15.37
CA ASN A 513 -1.16 6.46 -15.46
C ASN A 513 -0.69 6.42 -16.93
N ALA A 514 0.30 7.25 -17.27
CA ALA A 514 0.81 7.41 -18.63
C ALA A 514 1.63 6.21 -19.16
N TYR A 515 1.97 5.24 -18.31
CA TYR A 515 2.80 4.08 -18.66
C TYR A 515 1.99 2.80 -18.89
N LEU A 516 0.66 2.86 -18.80
CA LEU A 516 -0.24 1.75 -19.14
C LEU A 516 -0.34 1.60 -20.66
N LYS A 517 -0.25 0.36 -21.17
CA LYS A 517 -0.36 0.07 -22.61
C LYS A 517 -1.81 0.00 -23.10
N LYS A 518 -2.71 -0.54 -22.28
CA LYS A 518 -4.16 -0.54 -22.53
C LYS A 518 -4.80 0.54 -21.66
N ARG A 519 -5.48 1.49 -22.29
CA ARG A 519 -6.44 2.37 -21.60
C ARG A 519 -7.80 1.71 -21.69
N GLU A 520 -8.50 1.57 -20.57
CA GLU A 520 -9.96 1.45 -20.64
C GLU A 520 -10.52 2.75 -21.25
N GLU A 521 -11.56 2.62 -22.06
CA GLU A 521 -11.99 3.64 -23.02
C GLU A 521 -12.42 4.97 -22.37
N SER A 522 -12.07 6.06 -23.09
CA SER A 522 -12.50 7.46 -22.98
C SER A 522 -11.88 8.34 -21.86
N PRO A 523 -11.12 9.39 -22.22
CA PRO A 523 -10.63 10.42 -21.31
C PRO A 523 -11.78 11.41 -21.05
N VAL A 524 -12.77 11.02 -20.25
CA VAL A 524 -13.57 12.04 -19.60
C VAL A 524 -12.65 12.64 -18.55
N ASP A 525 -12.28 13.92 -18.74
CA ASP A 525 -11.56 14.72 -17.76
C ASP A 525 -12.44 14.81 -16.49
N HIS A 526 -12.37 13.77 -15.67
CA HIS A 526 -13.14 13.63 -14.44
C HIS A 526 -12.51 14.54 -13.39
N LYS A 527 -12.74 15.84 -13.54
CA LYS A 527 -12.45 16.79 -12.47
C LYS A 527 -13.28 16.39 -11.25
N PRO A 528 -12.66 16.29 -10.06
CA PRO A 528 -13.40 15.99 -8.85
C PRO A 528 -14.51 17.03 -8.66
N PRO A 529 -15.67 16.64 -8.12
CA PRO A 529 -16.76 17.58 -7.89
C PRO A 529 -16.29 18.70 -6.95
N LYS A 530 -16.92 19.87 -7.10
CA LYS A 530 -16.63 21.01 -6.22
C LYS A 530 -16.86 20.59 -4.76
N PRO A 531 -15.92 20.87 -3.83
CA PRO A 531 -16.10 20.46 -2.45
C PRO A 531 -17.30 21.19 -1.82
N ILE A 532 -18.19 20.42 -1.19
CA ILE A 532 -19.31 20.94 -0.39
C ILE A 532 -19.11 20.60 1.08
N ALA A 533 -19.78 21.35 1.94
CA ALA A 533 -19.72 21.06 3.37
C ALA A 533 -20.30 19.67 3.68
N ALA A 534 -19.50 18.80 4.29
CA ALA A 534 -19.84 17.40 4.58
C ALA A 534 -21.22 17.19 5.24
N TRP A 535 -21.65 18.11 6.12
CA TRP A 535 -22.94 18.03 6.81
C TRP A 535 -24.14 18.07 5.85
N LYS A 536 -24.00 18.63 4.64
CA LYS A 536 -25.07 18.65 3.62
C LYS A 536 -25.37 17.28 3.04
N LEU A 537 -24.38 16.37 3.03
CA LEU A 537 -24.53 15.01 2.49
C LEU A 537 -25.04 14.00 3.52
N VAL A 538 -25.04 14.36 4.81
CA VAL A 538 -25.30 13.42 5.93
C VAL A 538 -26.66 12.71 5.82
N ARG A 539 -27.72 13.39 5.38
CA ARG A 539 -29.04 12.74 5.26
C ARG A 539 -29.07 11.69 4.14
N HIS A 540 -28.47 12.01 3.00
CA HIS A 540 -28.33 11.08 1.88
C HIS A 540 -27.39 9.92 2.23
N LEU A 541 -26.32 10.21 2.98
CA LEU A 541 -25.41 9.21 3.53
C LEU A 541 -26.13 8.20 4.43
N LEU A 542 -27.00 8.66 5.34
CA LEU A 542 -27.76 7.78 6.23
C LEU A 542 -28.75 6.91 5.46
N HIS A 543 -29.42 7.47 4.45
CA HIS A 543 -30.31 6.68 3.59
C HIS A 543 -29.54 5.65 2.76
N ALA A 544 -28.42 6.04 2.14
CA ALA A 544 -27.57 5.11 1.39
C ALA A 544 -27.01 3.99 2.28
N ARG A 545 -26.70 4.28 3.55
CA ARG A 545 -26.31 3.25 4.53
C ARG A 545 -27.40 2.21 4.70
N THR A 546 -28.65 2.63 4.95
CA THR A 546 -29.78 1.71 5.11
C THR A 546 -29.99 0.84 3.88
N VAL A 547 -30.01 1.45 2.69
CA VAL A 547 -30.20 0.71 1.42
C VAL A 547 -29.08 -0.30 1.21
N ALA A 548 -27.82 0.10 1.41
CA ALA A 548 -26.67 -0.78 1.22
C ALA A 548 -26.64 -1.93 2.23
N VAL A 549 -26.95 -1.66 3.50
CA VAL A 549 -27.01 -2.67 4.57
C VAL A 549 -28.15 -3.66 4.33
N GLY A 550 -29.34 -3.17 4.00
CA GLY A 550 -30.51 -4.00 3.68
C GLY A 550 -30.25 -4.91 2.48
N ALA A 551 -29.81 -4.33 1.35
CA ALA A 551 -29.50 -5.10 0.15
C ALA A 551 -28.41 -6.16 0.38
N LEU A 552 -27.38 -5.84 1.19
CA LEU A 552 -26.33 -6.80 1.52
C LEU A 552 -26.86 -7.95 2.40
N SER A 553 -27.67 -7.63 3.42
CA SER A 553 -28.29 -8.63 4.30
C SER A 553 -29.22 -9.55 3.52
N GLU A 554 -30.10 -8.99 2.67
CA GLU A 554 -31.00 -9.76 1.80
C GLU A 554 -30.22 -10.68 0.85
N LYS A 555 -29.19 -10.18 0.18
CA LYS A 555 -28.39 -10.99 -0.75
C LYS A 555 -27.68 -12.15 -0.04
N LEU A 556 -27.13 -11.92 1.16
CA LEU A 556 -26.44 -12.95 1.93
C LEU A 556 -27.41 -14.00 2.48
N LYS A 557 -28.59 -13.59 2.98
CA LYS A 557 -29.63 -14.51 3.47
C LYS A 557 -30.27 -15.32 2.33
N ALA A 558 -30.33 -14.77 1.12
CA ALA A 558 -30.82 -15.48 -0.06
C ALA A 558 -29.88 -16.60 -0.54
N GLN A 559 -28.62 -16.61 -0.11
CA GLN A 559 -27.69 -17.70 -0.39
C GLN A 559 -27.80 -18.80 0.66
N ASN A 560 -27.83 -20.06 0.24
CA ASN A 560 -27.83 -21.20 1.17
C ASN A 560 -26.65 -21.10 2.15
N GLU A 561 -26.93 -21.35 3.44
CA GLU A 561 -25.99 -21.24 4.58
C GLU A 561 -24.66 -21.99 4.35
N GLN A 562 -24.66 -23.05 3.54
CA GLN A 562 -23.47 -23.87 3.22
C GLN A 562 -22.46 -23.24 2.24
N THR A 563 -22.75 -22.09 1.60
CA THR A 563 -21.90 -21.59 0.49
C THR A 563 -20.97 -20.43 0.88
N LEU A 564 -21.48 -19.20 0.90
CA LEU A 564 -20.69 -17.99 1.18
C LEU A 564 -20.96 -17.46 2.59
N LEU A 565 -22.22 -17.45 3.02
CA LEU A 565 -22.61 -16.92 4.32
C LEU A 565 -21.89 -17.66 5.46
N GLY A 566 -21.98 -18.99 5.51
CA GLY A 566 -21.27 -19.78 6.52
C GLY A 566 -19.75 -19.62 6.45
N PHE A 567 -19.17 -19.43 5.26
CA PHE A 567 -17.76 -19.09 5.13
C PHE A 567 -17.44 -17.74 5.79
N LEU A 568 -18.20 -16.68 5.48
CA LEU A 568 -17.96 -15.35 6.04
C LEU A 568 -18.14 -15.32 7.57
N GLU A 569 -19.18 -15.99 8.09
CA GLU A 569 -19.43 -16.12 9.52
C GLU A 569 -18.32 -16.90 10.24
N SER A 570 -17.81 -17.98 9.63
CA SER A 570 -16.65 -18.71 10.16
C SER A 570 -15.38 -17.85 10.28
N ARG A 571 -15.32 -16.73 9.54
CA ARG A 571 -14.25 -15.72 9.58
C ARG A 571 -14.63 -14.45 10.33
N GLY A 572 -15.71 -14.50 11.13
CA GLY A 572 -16.11 -13.43 12.05
C GLY A 572 -16.98 -12.32 11.44
N ALA A 573 -17.57 -12.55 10.26
CA ALA A 573 -18.58 -11.63 9.74
C ALA A 573 -19.83 -11.61 10.63
N LYS A 574 -20.42 -10.43 10.77
CA LYS A 574 -21.68 -10.17 11.47
C LYS A 574 -22.69 -9.70 10.44
N VAL A 575 -23.58 -10.58 10.04
CA VAL A 575 -24.64 -10.19 9.10
C VAL A 575 -25.65 -9.30 9.84
N PRO A 576 -25.92 -8.09 9.33
CA PRO A 576 -26.95 -7.22 9.90
C PRO A 576 -28.31 -7.93 9.88
N VAL A 577 -28.98 -7.96 11.04
CA VAL A 577 -30.27 -8.64 11.23
C VAL A 577 -31.38 -7.92 10.50
#